data_AF-A0AAW3EI37-F1
#
_entry.id   AF-A0AAW3EI37-F1
#
_cell.length_a   1.000
_cell.length_b   1.000
_cell.length_c   1.000
_cell.angle_alpha   90.00
_cell.angle_beta   90.00
_cell.angle_gamma   90.00
#
_symmetry.space_group_name_H-M   'P 1'
#
loop_
_entity.id
_entity.type
_entity.pdbx_description
1 polymer ?
#
loop_
_entity_poly.entity_id
_entity_poly.type
_entity_poly.pdbx_seq_one_letter_code
_entity_poly.pdbx_strand_id
1 'polypeptide(L)'
;MKDLDEIRDEFEKINSSSLYFLEKFRNDVKVTTTKEKISKGKLINFRPFEAERFGFKPGKELTSLPARKKDIQVWQFDSEGRVVLVERFGSTGSIQYSDFYFYSTSVVRIIGFYNVNYLAFIIDVFFDNGKVIKELSYGKFGSSVSNYNYSGDMLVDIIVHEKEHDHTDFSTHSISFFYEHGDLKSIMKKYPNGYSEQRYP
;
A
#
# COMPACT_ATOMS: atom_id res chain seq x y z
N MET A 1 -5.80 -11.13 -17.92
CA MET A 1 -6.06 -10.16 -16.83
C MET A 1 -5.74 -10.88 -15.55
N LYS A 2 -4.74 -10.41 -14.80
CA LYS A 2 -4.31 -11.06 -13.55
C LYS A 2 -5.49 -11.24 -12.60
N ASP A 3 -5.63 -12.44 -12.05
CA ASP A 3 -6.62 -12.77 -11.03
C ASP A 3 -5.94 -13.01 -9.66
N LEU A 4 -6.73 -13.35 -8.65
CA LEU A 4 -6.23 -13.62 -7.31
C LEU A 4 -5.36 -14.88 -7.23
N ASP A 5 -5.48 -15.81 -8.19
CA ASP A 5 -4.69 -17.04 -8.21
C ASP A 5 -3.25 -16.75 -8.67
N GLU A 6 -3.06 -15.90 -9.68
CA GLU A 6 -1.72 -15.49 -10.13
C GLU A 6 -0.92 -14.77 -9.01
N ILE A 7 -1.57 -13.92 -8.21
CA ILE A 7 -0.91 -13.23 -7.10
C ILE A 7 -0.62 -14.17 -5.92
N ARG A 8 -1.50 -15.15 -5.67
CA ARG A 8 -1.25 -16.22 -4.69
C ARG A 8 -0.03 -17.03 -5.09
N ASP A 9 0.05 -17.49 -6.32
CA ASP A 9 1.12 -18.38 -6.76
C ASP A 9 2.48 -17.67 -6.68
N GLU A 10 2.55 -16.37 -7.01
CA GLU A 10 3.75 -15.57 -6.78
C GLU A 10 4.03 -15.35 -5.29
N PHE A 11 3.00 -15.15 -4.47
CA PHE A 11 3.16 -15.05 -3.01
C PHE A 11 3.81 -16.32 -2.46
N GLU A 12 3.29 -17.50 -2.78
CA GLU A 12 3.83 -18.77 -2.29
C GLU A 12 5.27 -19.01 -2.77
N LYS A 13 5.56 -18.70 -4.03
CA LYS A 13 6.91 -18.76 -4.59
C LYS A 13 7.88 -17.87 -3.82
N ILE A 14 7.54 -16.60 -3.59
CA ILE A 14 8.42 -15.69 -2.86
C ILE A 14 8.53 -16.12 -1.39
N ASN A 15 7.41 -16.49 -0.77
CA ASN A 15 7.33 -16.90 0.62
C ASN A 15 8.26 -18.08 0.92
N SER A 16 8.29 -19.08 0.02
CA SER A 16 9.14 -20.28 0.11
C SER A 16 10.65 -19.97 0.18
N SER A 17 11.08 -18.78 -0.28
CA SER A 17 12.47 -18.34 -0.31
C SER A 17 12.59 -16.85 0.03
N SER A 18 11.86 -16.41 1.07
CA SER A 18 11.67 -14.99 1.39
C SER A 18 12.97 -14.19 1.52
N LEU A 19 13.99 -14.76 2.18
CA LEU A 19 15.30 -14.10 2.37
C LEU A 19 16.01 -13.85 1.04
N TYR A 20 16.04 -14.84 0.15
CA TYR A 20 16.66 -14.71 -1.17
C TYR A 20 16.02 -13.57 -1.97
N PHE A 21 14.69 -13.54 -2.04
CA PHE A 21 13.98 -12.49 -2.78
C PHE A 21 14.17 -11.12 -2.15
N LEU A 22 14.14 -11.02 -0.82
CA LEU A 22 14.40 -9.77 -0.14
C LEU A 22 15.80 -9.22 -0.45
N GLU A 23 16.84 -10.05 -0.37
CA GLU A 23 18.21 -9.64 -0.71
C GLU A 23 18.33 -9.24 -2.17
N LYS A 24 17.72 -10.01 -3.07
CA LYS A 24 17.64 -9.68 -4.49
C LYS A 24 16.99 -8.31 -4.71
N PHE A 25 15.81 -8.07 -4.14
CA PHE A 25 15.11 -6.79 -4.30
C PHE A 25 15.88 -5.61 -3.71
N ARG A 26 16.57 -5.81 -2.58
CA ARG A 26 17.46 -4.79 -2.01
C ARG A 26 18.63 -4.46 -2.93
N ASN A 27 19.22 -5.46 -3.56
CA ASN A 27 20.30 -5.23 -4.51
C ASN A 27 19.78 -4.51 -5.77
N ASP A 28 18.61 -4.90 -6.28
CA ASP A 28 17.94 -4.23 -7.40
C ASP A 28 17.63 -2.75 -7.07
N VAL A 29 17.20 -2.45 -5.84
CA VAL A 29 16.95 -1.07 -5.38
C VAL A 29 18.25 -0.26 -5.23
N LYS A 30 19.33 -0.85 -4.71
CA LYS A 30 20.62 -0.17 -4.58
C LYS A 30 21.18 0.33 -5.91
N VAL A 31 20.97 -0.43 -6.99
CA VAL A 31 21.46 -0.05 -8.32
C VAL A 31 20.55 0.94 -9.05
N THR A 32 19.28 1.06 -8.65
CA THR A 32 18.28 1.94 -9.30
C THR A 32 18.04 3.25 -8.55
N THR A 33 18.31 3.29 -7.24
CA THR A 33 18.06 4.46 -6.40
C THR A 33 18.98 5.63 -6.76
N THR A 34 18.38 6.79 -7.01
CA THR A 34 19.11 8.05 -7.26
C THR A 34 18.86 9.09 -6.18
N LYS A 35 17.77 8.96 -5.42
CA LYS A 35 17.37 9.92 -4.40
C LYS A 35 16.75 9.21 -3.20
N GLU A 36 17.04 9.73 -2.02
CA GLU A 36 16.42 9.33 -0.77
C GLU A 36 15.69 10.51 -0.12
N LYS A 37 14.56 10.23 0.52
CA LYS A 37 13.86 11.17 1.41
C LYS A 37 13.51 10.50 2.72
N ILE A 38 13.45 11.30 3.78
CA ILE A 38 13.06 10.86 5.12
C ILE A 38 11.76 11.57 5.49
N SER A 39 10.83 10.86 6.10
CA SER A 39 9.60 11.48 6.58
C SER A 39 9.19 10.97 7.96
N LYS A 40 8.37 11.78 8.64
CA LYS A 40 7.53 11.31 9.75
C LYS A 40 6.12 11.07 9.22
N GLY A 41 5.65 9.83 9.31
CA GLY A 41 4.43 9.37 8.65
C GLY A 41 4.58 9.18 7.14
N LYS A 42 3.48 8.82 6.47
CA LYS A 42 3.47 8.51 5.03
C LYS A 42 3.58 9.79 4.20
N LEU A 43 4.73 10.03 3.56
CA LEU A 43 4.99 11.23 2.76
C LEU A 43 4.12 11.31 1.50
N ILE A 44 3.95 10.18 0.82
CA ILE A 44 3.24 10.08 -0.45
C ILE A 44 2.15 9.01 -0.32
N ASN A 45 0.95 9.38 -0.72
CA ASN A 45 -0.14 8.44 -0.96
C ASN A 45 0.05 7.84 -2.36
N PHE A 46 0.58 6.62 -2.44
CA PHE A 46 0.70 5.91 -3.72
C PHE A 46 -0.69 5.54 -4.26
N ARG A 47 -1.61 5.21 -3.34
CA ARG A 47 -3.03 4.99 -3.61
C ARG A 47 -3.82 6.18 -3.11
N PRO A 48 -4.96 6.53 -3.73
CA PRO A 48 -5.79 7.65 -3.29
C PRO A 48 -6.07 7.60 -1.78
N PHE A 49 -5.72 8.68 -1.08
CA PHE A 49 -5.99 8.88 0.34
C PHE A 49 -5.47 7.76 1.25
N GLU A 50 -4.35 7.12 0.89
CA GLU A 50 -3.87 5.91 1.56
C GLU A 50 -3.67 6.11 3.07
N ALA A 51 -3.07 7.23 3.51
CA ALA A 51 -2.91 7.56 4.93
C ALA A 51 -4.26 7.85 5.62
N GLU A 52 -5.10 8.65 4.96
CA GLU A 52 -6.38 9.14 5.47
C GLU A 52 -7.38 8.01 5.65
N ARG A 53 -7.39 6.99 4.78
CA ARG A 53 -8.22 5.78 4.95
C ARG A 53 -7.94 5.04 6.27
N PHE A 54 -6.79 5.25 6.89
CA PHE A 54 -6.42 4.72 8.20
C PHE A 54 -6.48 5.77 9.33
N GLY A 55 -7.06 6.96 9.09
CA GLY A 55 -7.19 8.02 10.08
C GLY A 55 -5.93 8.85 10.31
N PHE A 56 -4.96 8.75 9.41
CA PHE A 56 -3.73 9.56 9.49
C PHE A 56 -3.77 10.74 8.54
N LYS A 57 -3.10 11.82 8.93
CA LYS A 57 -2.79 12.93 8.01
C LYS A 57 -1.56 12.55 7.17
N PRO A 58 -1.40 13.16 5.97
CA PRO A 58 -0.15 13.07 5.22
C PRO A 58 1.06 13.40 6.09
N GLY A 59 2.12 12.65 5.87
CA GLY A 59 3.40 12.79 6.57
C GLY A 59 4.14 14.06 6.19
N LYS A 60 5.24 14.31 6.90
CA LYS A 60 6.11 15.46 6.67
C LYS A 60 7.52 15.02 6.36
N GLU A 61 8.11 15.60 5.32
CA GLU A 61 9.52 15.40 4.99
C GLU A 61 10.41 15.97 6.10
N LEU A 62 11.52 15.29 6.38
CA LEU A 62 12.53 15.67 7.36
C LEU A 62 13.86 15.90 6.65
N THR A 63 14.67 16.82 7.18
CA THR A 63 15.99 17.14 6.64
C THR A 63 17.04 16.06 6.94
N SER A 64 16.85 15.30 8.02
CA SER A 64 17.77 14.26 8.44
C SER A 64 17.07 13.21 9.32
N LEU A 65 17.72 12.06 9.50
CA LEU A 65 17.19 10.98 10.32
C LEU A 65 17.22 11.39 11.81
N PRO A 66 16.07 11.45 12.51
CA PRO A 66 16.04 11.83 13.91
C PRO A 66 16.54 10.70 14.81
N ALA A 67 17.02 11.06 16.01
CA ALA A 67 17.45 10.08 17.01
C ALA A 67 16.30 9.14 17.43
N ARG A 68 15.09 9.69 17.59
CA ARG A 68 13.87 8.91 17.84
C ARG A 68 13.19 8.55 16.52
N LYS A 69 13.27 7.28 16.13
CA LYS A 69 12.80 6.79 14.83
C LYS A 69 11.35 6.27 14.81
N LYS A 70 10.56 6.56 15.85
CA LYS A 70 9.14 6.18 15.87
C LYS A 70 8.41 6.87 14.71
N ASP A 71 7.65 6.08 13.93
CA ASP A 71 6.85 6.52 12.78
C ASP A 71 7.67 7.18 11.66
N ILE A 72 8.98 6.90 11.60
CA ILE A 72 9.86 7.39 10.55
C ILE A 72 9.82 6.44 9.36
N GLN A 73 9.83 7.02 8.15
CA GLN A 73 9.91 6.29 6.90
C GLN A 73 11.07 6.83 6.07
N VAL A 74 11.76 5.93 5.39
CA VAL A 74 12.79 6.23 4.40
C VAL A 74 12.26 5.81 3.05
N TRP A 75 12.32 6.74 2.10
CA TRP A 75 11.77 6.62 0.75
C TRP A 75 12.91 6.68 -0.24
N GLN A 76 13.02 5.66 -1.08
CA GLN A 76 14.01 5.61 -2.14
C GLN A 76 13.32 5.76 -3.49
N PHE A 77 13.92 6.57 -4.36
CA PHE A 77 13.38 6.93 -5.66
C PHE A 77 14.38 6.62 -6.77
N ASP A 78 13.87 6.18 -7.91
CA ASP A 78 14.66 6.02 -9.14
C ASP A 78 14.92 7.37 -9.84
N SER A 79 15.61 7.33 -10.98
CA SER A 79 15.93 8.51 -11.80
C SER A 79 14.71 9.21 -12.40
N GLU A 80 13.58 8.52 -12.51
CA GLU A 80 12.30 9.07 -12.98
C GLU A 80 11.47 9.68 -11.83
N GLY A 81 11.99 9.61 -10.60
CA GLY A 81 11.30 10.10 -9.41
C GLY A 81 10.19 9.18 -8.91
N ARG A 82 10.16 7.92 -9.36
CA ARG A 82 9.21 6.90 -8.87
C ARG A 82 9.74 6.28 -7.58
N VAL A 83 8.85 6.00 -6.63
CA VAL A 83 9.21 5.31 -5.38
C VAL A 83 9.56 3.86 -5.71
N VAL A 84 10.74 3.38 -5.31
CA VAL A 84 11.17 1.97 -5.52
C VAL A 84 11.23 1.17 -4.22
N LEU A 85 11.44 1.85 -3.09
CA LEU A 85 11.39 1.24 -1.75
C LEU A 85 10.88 2.24 -0.72
N VAL A 86 10.05 1.75 0.21
CA VAL A 86 9.72 2.44 1.45
C VAL A 86 10.06 1.55 2.63
N GLU A 87 10.96 2.00 3.50
CA GLU A 87 11.28 1.34 4.76
C GLU A 87 10.69 2.10 5.94
N ARG A 88 10.01 1.39 6.84
CA ARG A 88 9.30 1.99 7.98
C ARG A 88 9.95 1.53 9.29
N PHE A 89 10.31 2.49 10.13
CA PHE A 89 10.95 2.25 11.42
C PHE A 89 9.92 1.97 12.52
N GLY A 90 10.23 0.97 13.33
CA GLY A 90 9.49 0.65 14.55
C GLY A 90 9.84 1.53 15.74
N SER A 91 9.18 1.26 16.87
CA SER A 91 9.45 1.93 18.15
C SER A 91 10.88 1.71 18.68
N THR A 92 11.50 0.59 18.31
CA THR A 92 12.88 0.20 18.65
C THR A 92 13.93 0.88 17.78
N GLY A 93 13.52 1.58 16.72
CA GLY A 93 14.41 2.21 15.75
C GLY A 93 15.09 1.26 14.76
N SER A 94 14.66 0.00 14.71
CA SER A 94 14.92 -0.92 13.60
C SER A 94 13.84 -0.79 12.51
N ILE A 95 14.17 -1.18 11.28
CA ILE A 95 13.20 -1.31 10.19
C ILE A 95 12.25 -2.46 10.55
N GLN A 96 10.94 -2.20 10.49
CA GLN A 96 9.90 -3.20 10.71
C GLN A 96 9.19 -3.61 9.42
N TYR A 97 9.20 -2.73 8.42
CA TYR A 97 8.54 -2.96 7.14
C TYR A 97 9.39 -2.45 6.00
N SER A 98 9.42 -3.22 4.92
CA SER A 98 10.03 -2.82 3.64
C SER A 98 9.04 -3.12 2.52
N ASP A 99 8.59 -2.09 1.81
CA ASP A 99 7.67 -2.20 0.67
C ASP A 99 8.43 -1.89 -0.63
N PHE A 100 8.59 -2.89 -1.49
CA PHE A 100 9.28 -2.76 -2.79
C PHE A 100 8.27 -2.53 -3.91
N TYR A 101 8.56 -1.59 -4.81
CA TYR A 101 7.66 -1.18 -5.89
C TYR A 101 8.24 -1.54 -7.26
N PHE A 102 7.47 -2.30 -8.04
CA PHE A 102 7.84 -2.76 -9.38
C PHE A 102 6.85 -2.23 -10.40
N TYR A 103 7.33 -1.42 -11.34
CA TYR A 103 6.51 -0.73 -12.31
C TYR A 103 6.39 -1.51 -13.62
N SER A 104 5.20 -1.50 -14.19
CA SER A 104 4.87 -1.93 -15.54
C SER A 104 3.92 -0.90 -16.15
N THR A 105 3.58 -1.02 -17.44
CA THR A 105 2.82 0.00 -18.19
C THR A 105 1.52 0.45 -17.51
N SER A 106 0.75 -0.48 -16.94
CA SER A 106 -0.57 -0.20 -16.34
C SER A 106 -0.75 -0.83 -14.96
N VAL A 107 0.32 -1.39 -14.38
CA VAL A 107 0.28 -2.08 -13.09
C VAL A 107 1.53 -1.73 -12.32
N VAL A 108 1.36 -1.47 -11.03
CA VAL A 108 2.48 -1.43 -10.09
C VAL A 108 2.28 -2.54 -9.07
N ARG A 109 3.27 -3.42 -8.98
CA ARG A 109 3.33 -4.48 -7.97
C ARG A 109 4.08 -3.97 -6.75
N ILE A 110 3.49 -4.16 -5.58
CA ILE A 110 4.08 -3.83 -4.29
C ILE A 110 4.30 -5.14 -3.53
N ILE A 111 5.53 -5.40 -3.10
CA ILE A 111 5.89 -6.58 -2.32
C ILE A 111 6.39 -6.12 -0.96
N GLY A 112 5.64 -6.45 0.09
CA GLY A 112 5.91 -6.01 1.45
C GLY A 112 6.53 -7.11 2.30
N PHE A 113 7.50 -6.78 3.15
CA PHE A 113 8.10 -7.69 4.13
C PHE A 113 7.96 -7.16 5.56
N TYR A 114 7.65 -8.05 6.51
CA TYR A 114 7.74 -7.81 7.97
C TYR A 114 9.15 -8.11 8.48
N ASN A 115 9.59 -7.35 9.50
CA ASN A 115 10.80 -7.58 10.29
C ASN A 115 12.05 -7.89 9.45
N VAL A 116 12.08 -7.41 8.20
CA VAL A 116 13.20 -7.57 7.27
C VAL A 116 13.46 -9.04 6.85
N ASN A 117 12.50 -9.98 6.97
CA ASN A 117 12.71 -11.34 6.45
C ASN A 117 11.46 -12.18 6.16
N TYR A 118 10.26 -11.74 6.56
CA TYR A 118 9.03 -12.49 6.28
C TYR A 118 8.20 -11.76 5.24
N LEU A 119 7.76 -12.45 4.18
CA LEU A 119 6.81 -11.87 3.24
C LEU A 119 5.50 -11.53 3.96
N ALA A 120 5.06 -10.29 3.82
CA ALA A 120 3.83 -9.77 4.42
C ALA A 120 2.67 -9.88 3.44
N PHE A 121 2.87 -9.35 2.24
CA PHE A 121 1.87 -9.26 1.20
C PHE A 121 2.50 -9.03 -0.17
N ILE A 122 1.71 -9.34 -1.21
CA ILE A 122 1.86 -8.82 -2.56
C ILE A 122 0.57 -8.08 -2.90
N ILE A 123 0.72 -6.90 -3.51
CA ILE A 123 -0.39 -6.09 -3.99
C ILE A 123 -0.11 -5.71 -5.45
N ASP A 124 -1.08 -5.93 -6.34
CA ASP A 124 -1.08 -5.35 -7.68
C ASP A 124 -2.07 -4.18 -7.74
N VAL A 125 -1.58 -3.00 -8.07
CA VAL A 125 -2.37 -1.78 -8.25
C VAL A 125 -2.49 -1.49 -9.74
N PHE A 126 -3.71 -1.53 -10.26
CA PHE A 126 -4.02 -1.33 -11.68
C PHE A 126 -4.42 0.12 -11.94
N PHE A 127 -3.85 0.68 -13.00
CA PHE A 127 -4.07 2.05 -13.42
C PHE A 127 -4.75 2.11 -14.78
N ASP A 128 -5.67 3.05 -14.92
CA ASP A 128 -6.21 3.49 -16.21
C ASP A 128 -6.24 5.02 -16.23
N ASN A 129 -5.69 5.63 -17.29
CA ASN A 129 -5.58 7.08 -17.46
C ASN A 129 -5.07 7.82 -16.19
N GLY A 130 -4.07 7.25 -15.52
CA GLY A 130 -3.46 7.82 -14.30
C GLY A 130 -4.27 7.61 -13.01
N LYS A 131 -5.44 6.97 -13.06
CA LYS A 131 -6.27 6.65 -11.88
C LYS A 131 -6.12 5.20 -11.48
N VAL A 132 -6.09 4.94 -10.18
CA VAL A 132 -6.21 3.56 -9.67
C VAL A 132 -7.63 3.09 -9.92
N ILE A 133 -7.81 1.98 -10.64
CA ILE A 133 -9.13 1.40 -10.92
C ILE A 133 -9.39 0.11 -10.13
N LYS A 134 -8.32 -0.63 -9.79
CA LYS A 134 -8.42 -1.92 -9.13
C LYS A 134 -7.17 -2.21 -8.30
N GLU A 135 -7.35 -2.91 -7.20
CA GLU A 135 -6.28 -3.50 -6.42
C GLU A 135 -6.57 -4.99 -6.20
N LEU A 136 -5.54 -5.82 -6.36
CA LEU A 136 -5.53 -7.20 -5.91
C LEU A 136 -4.51 -7.30 -4.78
N SER A 137 -4.88 -7.90 -3.66
CA SER A 137 -3.99 -8.10 -2.52
C SER A 137 -4.03 -9.55 -2.10
N TYR A 138 -2.85 -10.13 -1.86
CA TYR A 138 -2.70 -11.42 -1.19
C TYR A 138 -1.64 -11.28 -0.11
N GLY A 139 -2.04 -11.52 1.12
CA GLY A 139 -1.17 -11.44 2.29
C GLY A 139 -1.19 -12.72 3.10
N LYS A 140 -0.39 -12.72 4.15
CA LYS A 140 -0.27 -13.87 5.07
C LYS A 140 -1.61 -14.33 5.66
N PHE A 141 -2.56 -13.42 5.89
CA PHE A 141 -3.79 -13.71 6.61
C PHE A 141 -5.04 -13.77 5.72
N GLY A 142 -4.95 -13.30 4.48
CA GLY A 142 -6.11 -13.20 3.61
C GLY A 142 -5.80 -12.57 2.27
N SER A 143 -6.86 -12.35 1.50
CA SER A 143 -6.80 -11.73 0.18
C SER A 143 -7.94 -10.74 0.01
N SER A 144 -7.76 -9.79 -0.90
CA SER A 144 -8.83 -8.86 -1.27
C SER A 144 -8.75 -8.39 -2.71
N VAL A 145 -9.93 -8.00 -3.22
CA VAL A 145 -10.11 -7.25 -4.46
C VAL A 145 -10.77 -5.93 -4.10
N SER A 146 -10.14 -4.83 -4.48
CA SER A 146 -10.71 -3.49 -4.29
C SER A 146 -10.97 -2.85 -5.65
N ASN A 147 -12.19 -2.37 -5.91
CA ASN A 147 -12.53 -1.64 -7.12
C ASN A 147 -12.77 -0.17 -6.76
N TYR A 148 -12.15 0.73 -7.51
CA TYR A 148 -12.16 2.17 -7.24
C TYR A 148 -13.13 2.86 -8.21
N ASN A 149 -14.15 3.52 -7.67
CA ASN A 149 -15.21 4.15 -8.45
C ASN A 149 -15.13 5.67 -8.38
N TYR A 150 -15.21 6.34 -9.53
CA TYR A 150 -15.05 7.78 -9.64
C TYR A 150 -16.27 8.44 -10.26
N SER A 151 -16.54 9.68 -9.85
CA SER A 151 -17.40 10.63 -10.54
C SER A 151 -16.53 11.75 -11.11
N GLY A 152 -16.26 11.69 -12.42
CA GLY A 152 -15.22 12.50 -13.04
C GLY A 152 -13.84 12.18 -12.46
N ASP A 153 -13.18 13.16 -11.86
CA ASP A 153 -11.87 13.01 -11.22
C ASP A 153 -11.94 12.73 -9.71
N MET A 154 -13.13 12.77 -9.12
CA MET A 154 -13.31 12.54 -7.68
C MET A 154 -13.58 11.06 -7.41
N LEU A 155 -12.78 10.46 -6.53
CA LEU A 155 -13.02 9.10 -6.03
C LEU A 155 -14.26 9.13 -5.14
N VAL A 156 -15.30 8.36 -5.47
CA VAL A 156 -16.56 8.34 -4.71
C VAL A 156 -16.55 7.23 -3.68
N ASP A 157 -16.11 6.05 -4.09
CA ASP A 157 -16.00 4.91 -3.21
C ASP A 157 -14.97 3.88 -3.68
N ILE A 158 -14.59 3.02 -2.75
CA ILE A 158 -13.88 1.78 -3.03
C ILE A 158 -14.75 0.64 -2.52
N ILE A 159 -15.09 -0.30 -3.39
CA ILE A 159 -15.75 -1.55 -3.01
C ILE A 159 -14.69 -2.61 -2.78
N VAL A 160 -14.62 -3.12 -1.55
CA VAL A 160 -13.63 -4.11 -1.14
C VAL A 160 -14.34 -5.44 -0.91
N HIS A 161 -13.90 -6.46 -1.62
CA HIS A 161 -14.23 -7.86 -1.35
C HIS A 161 -12.99 -8.49 -0.71
N GLU A 162 -13.10 -8.95 0.53
CA GLU A 162 -11.98 -9.50 1.29
C GLU A 162 -12.35 -10.81 1.99
N LYS A 163 -11.35 -11.66 2.12
CA LYS A 163 -11.49 -12.98 2.73
C LYS A 163 -10.21 -13.32 3.49
N GLU A 164 -10.35 -13.78 4.72
CA GLU A 164 -9.27 -14.44 5.46
C GLU A 164 -9.10 -15.89 4.96
N HIS A 165 -7.89 -16.43 5.01
CA HIS A 165 -7.61 -17.74 4.41
C HIS A 165 -8.34 -18.90 5.09
N ASP A 166 -8.67 -18.76 6.37
CA ASP A 166 -9.42 -19.73 7.17
C ASP A 166 -10.95 -19.62 7.00
N HIS A 167 -11.44 -18.56 6.35
CA HIS A 167 -12.85 -18.38 6.04
C HIS A 167 -13.18 -18.86 4.62
N THR A 168 -14.36 -19.44 4.41
CA THR A 168 -14.79 -19.89 3.08
C THR A 168 -15.22 -18.71 2.21
N ASP A 169 -15.92 -17.75 2.82
CA ASP A 169 -16.68 -16.74 2.09
C ASP A 169 -15.97 -15.39 2.08
N PHE A 170 -16.20 -14.63 1.01
CA PHE A 170 -15.80 -13.23 0.95
C PHE A 170 -16.78 -12.36 1.72
N SER A 171 -16.23 -11.49 2.56
CA SER A 171 -16.94 -10.35 3.09
C SER A 171 -16.82 -9.17 2.12
N THR A 172 -17.80 -8.27 2.16
CA THR A 172 -17.79 -7.06 1.33
C THR A 172 -17.99 -5.85 2.23
N HIS A 173 -17.25 -4.77 1.98
CA HIS A 173 -17.50 -3.47 2.58
C HIS A 173 -17.17 -2.38 1.57
N SER A 174 -17.61 -1.15 1.85
CA SER A 174 -17.29 0.02 1.02
C SER A 174 -16.56 1.08 1.83
N ILE A 175 -15.71 1.84 1.16
CA ILE A 175 -15.05 3.03 1.71
C ILE A 175 -15.56 4.21 0.89
N SER A 176 -16.45 5.03 1.45
CA SER A 176 -17.03 6.21 0.79
C SER A 176 -16.24 7.47 1.11
N PHE A 177 -16.07 8.34 0.12
CA PHE A 177 -15.36 9.62 0.22
C PHE A 177 -16.34 10.77 0.04
N PHE A 178 -16.30 11.74 0.96
CA PHE A 178 -17.17 12.90 0.94
C PHE A 178 -16.34 14.16 0.77
N TYR A 179 -16.81 15.06 -0.08
CA TYR A 179 -16.10 16.28 -0.46
C TYR A 179 -16.92 17.51 -0.15
N GLU A 180 -16.24 18.59 0.23
CA GLU A 180 -16.81 19.91 0.43
C GLU A 180 -15.94 20.90 -0.36
N HIS A 181 -16.54 21.63 -1.31
CA HIS A 181 -15.82 22.54 -2.21
C HIS A 181 -14.66 21.91 -3.00
N GLY A 182 -14.71 20.59 -3.25
CA GLY A 182 -13.67 19.84 -3.96
C GLY A 182 -12.60 19.24 -3.06
N ASP A 183 -12.55 19.63 -1.78
CA ASP A 183 -11.63 19.09 -0.80
C ASP A 183 -12.23 17.88 -0.08
N LEU A 184 -11.40 16.86 0.19
CA LEU A 184 -11.84 15.70 0.96
C LEU A 184 -12.23 16.14 2.37
N LYS A 185 -13.52 15.96 2.70
CA LYS A 185 -14.08 16.30 4.01
C LYS A 185 -14.07 15.13 4.97
N SER A 186 -14.42 13.93 4.50
CA SER A 186 -14.45 12.74 5.34
C SER A 186 -14.38 11.43 4.53
N ILE A 187 -14.00 10.36 5.22
CA ILE A 187 -13.99 8.99 4.71
C ILE A 187 -14.79 8.12 5.68
N MET A 188 -15.74 7.35 5.15
CA MET A 188 -16.55 6.40 5.93
C MET A 188 -16.35 4.98 5.42
N LYS A 189 -16.03 4.05 6.30
CA LYS A 189 -16.12 2.61 6.02
C LYS A 189 -17.54 2.16 6.34
N LYS A 190 -18.20 1.44 5.43
CA LYS A 190 -19.59 0.97 5.58
C LYS A 190 -19.68 -0.52 5.31
N TYR A 191 -20.42 -1.21 6.16
CA TYR A 191 -20.64 -2.65 6.09
C TYR A 191 -22.09 -2.96 5.64
N PRO A 192 -22.34 -4.13 5.00
CA PRO A 192 -23.66 -4.49 4.50
C PRO A 192 -24.75 -4.58 5.57
N ASN A 193 -24.37 -4.85 6.83
CA ASN A 193 -25.27 -4.89 7.98
C ASN A 193 -25.69 -3.50 8.49
N GLY A 194 -25.32 -2.42 7.80
CA GLY A 194 -25.64 -1.04 8.16
C GLY A 194 -24.66 -0.40 9.15
N TYR A 195 -23.71 -1.15 9.71
CA TYR A 195 -22.66 -0.58 10.54
C TYR A 195 -21.72 0.31 9.71
N SER A 196 -21.27 1.42 10.29
CA SER A 196 -20.33 2.33 9.64
C SER A 196 -19.34 2.92 10.63
N GLU A 197 -18.15 3.23 10.13
CA GLU A 197 -17.05 3.78 10.88
C GLU A 197 -16.49 4.99 10.14
N GLN A 198 -16.36 6.11 10.85
CA GLN A 198 -15.61 7.23 10.34
C GLN A 198 -14.11 6.91 10.39
N ARG A 199 -13.46 7.00 9.24
CA ARG A 199 -12.02 6.77 9.07
C ARG A 199 -11.24 8.07 8.99
N TYR A 200 -11.85 9.14 8.47
CA TYR A 200 -11.25 10.47 8.34
C TYR A 200 -12.35 11.54 8.34
N PRO A 201 -12.11 12.76 8.86
CA PRO A 201 -11.07 13.04 9.84
C PRO A 201 -11.18 12.10 11.04
#